data_AF-A0A967IKS6-F1
#
_entry.id   AF-A0A967IKS6-F1
#
_cell.length_a   1.000
_cell.length_b   1.000
_cell.length_c   1.000
_cell.angle_alpha   90.00
_cell.angle_beta   90.00
_cell.angle_gamma   90.00
#
_symmetry.space_group_name_H-M   'P 1'
#
loop_
_entity.id
_entity.type
_entity.pdbx_description
1 polymer ?
#
loop_
_entity_poly.entity_id
_entity_poly.type
_entity_poly.pdbx_seq_one_letter_code
_entity_poly.pdbx_strand_id
1 'polypeptide(L)'
;RLRVRPYYLHHPDLTAGTGHFRVPLERGRHLVAYLQRVLPGLAVPHYVVDLPGGRGKVPVAAEHVESLGATAIVRAPDGEKVEVPNE
;
A
#
# COMPACT_ATOMS: atom_id res chain seq x y z
N ARG A 1 12.66 -15.74 -18.86
CA ARG A 1 12.10 -14.78 -17.87
C ARG A 1 10.59 -14.97 -17.81
N LEU A 2 9.96 -15.02 -16.63
CA LEU A 2 8.58 -15.52 -16.45
C LEU A 2 7.45 -14.56 -16.88
N ARG A 3 7.73 -13.29 -17.21
CA ARG A 3 6.74 -12.27 -17.65
C ARG A 3 5.54 -12.08 -16.70
N VAL A 4 5.75 -12.28 -15.40
CA VAL A 4 4.75 -12.06 -14.36
C VAL A 4 4.89 -10.65 -13.80
N ARG A 5 3.77 -9.94 -13.63
CA ARG A 5 3.69 -8.65 -12.95
C ARG A 5 2.86 -8.81 -11.67
N PRO A 6 3.42 -8.53 -10.49
CA PRO A 6 2.64 -8.44 -9.26
C PRO A 6 1.55 -7.39 -9.41
N TYR A 7 0.32 -7.74 -9.07
CA TYR A 7 -0.81 -6.83 -9.19
C TYR A 7 -1.39 -6.47 -7.84
N TYR A 8 -1.96 -7.44 -7.13
CA TYR A 8 -2.48 -7.25 -5.78
C TYR A 8 -1.74 -8.09 -4.76
N LEU A 9 -1.53 -7.49 -3.59
CA LEU A 9 -1.28 -8.18 -2.34
C LEU A 9 -2.56 -8.05 -1.51
N HIS A 10 -3.30 -9.14 -1.36
CA HIS A 10 -4.52 -9.16 -0.57
C HIS A 10 -4.16 -9.22 0.92
N HIS A 11 -4.80 -8.37 1.71
CA HIS A 11 -4.89 -8.58 3.13
C HIS A 11 -5.75 -9.83 3.40
N PRO A 12 -5.37 -10.71 4.34
CA PRO A 12 -6.16 -11.90 4.64
C PRO A 12 -7.60 -11.54 5.04
N ASP A 13 -8.56 -12.18 4.35
CA ASP A 13 -9.99 -11.99 4.64
C ASP A 13 -10.38 -12.62 5.98
N LEU A 14 -11.42 -12.04 6.59
CA LEU A 14 -12.06 -12.57 7.78
C LEU A 14 -13.02 -13.71 7.41
N THR A 15 -12.46 -14.81 6.93
CA THR A 15 -13.20 -16.03 6.62
C THR A 15 -13.19 -16.98 7.81
N ALA A 16 -14.25 -17.78 7.97
CA ALA A 16 -14.29 -18.81 9.00
C ALA A 16 -13.11 -19.78 8.84
N GLY A 17 -12.42 -20.10 9.95
CA GLY A 17 -11.26 -20.99 9.96
C GLY A 17 -9.90 -20.36 9.62
N THR A 18 -9.84 -19.10 9.16
CA THR A 18 -8.56 -18.44 8.78
C THR A 18 -7.90 -17.65 9.91
N GLY A 19 -8.37 -17.80 11.15
CA GLY A 19 -7.91 -17.01 12.30
C GLY A 19 -6.39 -17.01 12.52
N HIS A 20 -5.72 -18.12 12.20
CA HIS A 20 -4.27 -18.28 12.34
C HIS A 20 -3.45 -17.57 11.25
N PHE A 21 -4.08 -17.12 10.17
CA PHE A 21 -3.46 -16.28 9.13
C PHE A 21 -3.65 -14.78 9.38
N ARG A 22 -4.34 -14.39 10.46
CA ARG A 22 -4.59 -12.98 10.77
C ARG A 22 -3.27 -12.26 11.01
N VAL A 23 -3.16 -11.09 10.41
CA VAL A 23 -2.05 -10.16 10.62
C VAL A 23 -2.62 -8.76 10.83
N PRO A 24 -2.01 -7.92 11.69
CA PRO A 24 -2.39 -6.51 11.79
C PRO A 24 -2.21 -5.81 10.45
N LEU A 25 -3.07 -4.84 10.15
CA LEU A 25 -3.03 -4.09 8.89
C LEU A 25 -1.68 -3.36 8.72
N GLU A 26 -1.13 -2.87 9.83
CA GLU A 26 0.17 -2.22 9.98
C GLU A 26 1.29 -3.11 9.45
N ARG A 27 1.21 -4.43 9.67
CA ARG A 27 2.23 -5.38 9.21
C ARG A 27 2.29 -5.42 7.69
N GLY A 28 1.14 -5.46 7.01
CA GLY A 28 1.09 -5.41 5.55
C GLY A 28 1.49 -4.05 4.99
N ARG A 29 1.12 -2.94 5.68
CA ARG A 29 1.58 -1.59 5.32
C ARG A 29 3.11 -1.48 5.39
N HIS A 30 3.72 -1.98 6.47
CA HIS A 30 5.18 -2.01 6.63
C HIS A 30 5.86 -2.87 5.56
N LEU A 31 5.28 -4.03 5.21
CA LEU A 31 5.81 -4.88 4.15
C LEU A 31 5.85 -4.13 2.82
N VAL A 32 4.74 -3.51 2.41
CA VAL A 32 4.70 -2.81 1.11
C VAL A 32 5.56 -1.54 1.09
N ALA A 33 5.63 -0.81 2.20
CA ALA A 33 6.57 0.31 2.33
C ALA A 33 8.03 -0.14 2.19
N TYR A 34 8.40 -1.29 2.76
CA TYR A 34 9.71 -1.88 2.55
C TYR A 34 9.94 -2.26 1.08
N LEU A 35 8.97 -2.94 0.45
CA LEU A 35 9.06 -3.32 -0.97
C LEU A 35 9.24 -2.12 -1.90
N GLN A 36 8.54 -1.01 -1.63
CA GLN A 36 8.70 0.24 -2.39
C GLN A 36 10.12 0.80 -2.36
N ARG A 37 10.87 0.58 -1.26
CA ARG A 37 12.25 1.05 -1.13
C ARG A 37 13.27 0.18 -1.86
N VAL A 38 12.99 -1.12 -1.98
CA VAL A 38 13.99 -2.10 -2.46
C VAL A 38 13.67 -2.69 -3.83
N LEU A 39 12.46 -2.50 -4.36
CA LEU A 39 12.04 -3.01 -5.66
C LEU A 39 11.77 -1.89 -6.67
N PRO A 40 11.92 -2.15 -7.98
CA PRO A 40 11.40 -1.26 -9.02
C PRO A 40 9.88 -1.10 -8.87
N GLY A 41 9.34 0.09 -9.15
CA GLY A 41 7.91 0.37 -9.00
C GLY A 41 6.99 -0.63 -9.73
N LEU A 42 7.42 -1.16 -10.87
CA LEU A 42 6.69 -2.19 -11.64
C LEU A 42 6.55 -3.54 -10.92
N ALA A 43 7.36 -3.80 -9.91
CA ALA A 43 7.35 -5.01 -9.08
C ALA A 43 6.68 -4.79 -7.71
N VAL A 44 6.23 -3.57 -7.40
CA VAL A 44 5.50 -3.27 -6.17
C VAL A 44 4.01 -3.58 -6.38
N PRO A 45 3.41 -4.51 -5.61
CA PRO A 45 1.98 -4.79 -5.71
C PRO A 45 1.15 -3.72 -5.00
N HIS A 46 -0.11 -3.58 -5.41
CA HIS A 46 -1.10 -2.81 -4.66
C HIS A 46 -1.56 -3.62 -3.44
N TYR A 47 -1.31 -3.11 -2.24
CA TYR A 47 -1.83 -3.71 -1.01
C TYR A 47 -3.30 -3.35 -0.80
N VAL A 48 -4.18 -4.35 -0.80
CA VAL A 48 -5.63 -4.13 -0.81
C VAL A 48 -6.35 -4.93 0.27
N VAL A 49 -7.46 -4.37 0.75
CA VAL A 49 -8.47 -5.05 1.57
C VAL A 49 -9.73 -5.21 0.74
N ASP A 50 -10.29 -6.43 0.71
CA ASP A 50 -11.61 -6.68 0.15
C ASP A 50 -12.68 -6.31 1.18
N LEU A 51 -13.49 -5.29 0.88
CA LEU A 51 -14.53 -4.84 1.79
C LEU A 51 -15.79 -5.74 1.71
N PRO A 52 -16.42 -6.06 2.85
CA PRO A 52 -17.63 -6.87 2.87
C PRO A 52 -18.79 -6.19 2.11
N GLY A 53 -19.72 -7.00 1.61
CA GLY A 53 -20.90 -6.51 0.88
C GLY A 53 -20.61 -6.01 -0.53
N GLY A 54 -19.53 -6.48 -1.17
CA GLY A 54 -19.25 -6.15 -2.56
C GLY A 54 -18.75 -4.71 -2.78
N ARG A 55 -18.25 -4.04 -1.74
CA ARG A 55 -17.77 -2.65 -1.81
C ARG A 55 -16.40 -2.49 -2.49
N GLY A 56 -15.88 -3.57 -3.07
CA GLY A 56 -14.65 -3.57 -3.87
C GLY A 56 -13.36 -3.73 -3.06
N LYS A 57 -12.25 -3.65 -3.79
CA LYS A 57 -10.87 -3.74 -3.28
C LYS A 57 -10.36 -2.35 -2.99
N VAL A 58 -10.05 -2.07 -1.73
CA VAL A 58 -9.56 -0.75 -1.29
C VAL A 58 -8.05 -0.82 -1.07
N PRO A 59 -7.25 0.00 -1.78
CA PRO A 59 -5.84 0.15 -1.48
C PRO A 59 -5.65 0.72 -0.09
N VAL A 60 -4.79 0.08 0.69
CA VAL A 60 -4.52 0.43 2.10
C VAL A 60 -3.03 0.60 2.36
N ALA A 61 -2.24 0.90 1.32
CA ALA A 61 -0.83 1.24 1.42
C ALA A 61 -0.63 2.61 2.12
N ALA A 62 0.64 3.04 2.27
CA ALA A 62 0.95 4.33 2.84
C ALA A 62 0.38 5.48 1.99
N GLU A 63 -0.20 6.47 2.67
CA GLU A 63 -0.55 7.74 2.05
C GLU A 63 0.72 8.61 2.06
N HIS A 64 1.18 8.97 0.87
CA HIS A 64 2.39 9.77 0.70
C HIS A 64 2.08 11.26 0.69
N VAL A 65 0.84 11.67 0.45
CA VAL A 65 0.45 13.08 0.48
C VAL A 65 0.00 13.41 1.91
N GLU A 66 0.72 14.31 2.59
CA GLU A 66 0.36 14.73 3.95
C GLU A 66 -0.50 15.99 3.97
N SER A 67 -0.25 16.92 3.04
CA SER A 67 -1.03 18.14 2.91
C SER A 67 -1.07 18.61 1.47
N LEU A 68 -2.17 19.32 1.14
CA LEU A 68 -2.40 19.95 -0.15
C LEU A 68 -2.64 21.44 0.09
N GLY A 69 -2.04 22.27 -0.76
CA GLY A 69 -2.08 23.74 -0.74
C GLY A 69 -1.39 24.26 -2.00
N ALA A 70 -0.95 25.53 -2.03
CA ALA A 70 -0.09 26.01 -3.13
C ALA A 70 1.25 25.24 -3.21
N THR A 71 1.64 24.62 -2.09
CA THR A 71 2.73 23.66 -1.99
C THR A 71 2.18 22.40 -1.31
N ALA A 72 2.34 21.25 -1.94
CA ALA A 72 2.00 19.95 -1.38
C ALA A 72 3.16 19.42 -0.55
N ILE A 73 2.87 18.73 0.55
CA ILE A 73 3.87 18.00 1.34
C ILE A 73 3.75 16.52 1.02
N VAL A 74 4.82 15.96 0.45
CA VAL A 74 4.90 14.54 0.08
C VAL A 74 5.92 13.82 0.97
N ARG A 75 5.52 12.74 1.61
CA ARG A 75 6.39 11.82 2.34
C ARG A 75 7.03 10.80 1.38
N ALA A 76 8.34 10.89 1.23
CA ALA A 76 9.14 9.94 0.48
C ALA A 76 9.18 8.56 1.18
N PRO A 77 9.50 7.46 0.46
CA PRO A 77 9.54 6.11 1.02
C PRO A 77 10.54 5.90 2.17
N ASP A 78 11.57 6.74 2.28
CA ASP A 78 12.51 6.75 3.40
C ASP A 78 11.99 7.48 4.64
N GLY A 79 10.86 8.19 4.52
CA GLY A 79 10.20 8.94 5.57
C GLY A 79 10.45 10.45 5.51
N GLU A 80 11.31 10.93 4.61
CA GLU A 80 11.57 12.35 4.41
C GLU A 80 10.32 13.07 3.88
N LYS A 81 10.12 14.34 4.30
CA LYS A 81 9.07 15.19 3.77
C LYS A 81 9.65 16.13 2.74
N VAL A 82 9.08 16.11 1.55
CA VAL A 82 9.48 16.92 0.41
C VAL A 82 8.35 17.87 0.05
N GLU A 83 8.68 19.15 -0.06
CA GLU A 83 7.77 20.17 -0.57
C GLU A 83 7.75 20.09 -2.10
N VAL A 84 6.54 19.99 -2.65
CA VAL A 84 6.32 19.92 -4.10
C VAL A 84 5.41 21.09 -4.48
N PRO A 85 5.79 21.96 -5.43
CA PRO A 85 4.90 22.99 -5.96
C PRO A 85 3.59 22.36 -6.45
N ASN A 86 2.46 22.97 -6.08
CA ASN A 86 1.12 22.49 -6.41
C ASN A 86 0.30 23.67 -6.96
N GLU A 87 0.77 24.17 -8.11
CA GLU A 87 0.23 25.28 -8.90
C GLU A 87 -0.70 24.80 -10.02
#